data_AF-A0A0A9D8B9-F1
#
_entry.id   AF-A0A0A9D8B9-F1
#
_cell.length_a   1.000
_cell.length_b   1.000
_cell.length_c   1.000
_cell.angle_alpha   90.00
_cell.angle_beta   90.00
_cell.angle_gamma   90.00
#
_symmetry.space_group_name_H-M   'P 1'
#
loop_
_entity.id
_entity.type
_entity.pdbx_description
1 polymer ?
#
loop_
_entity_poly.entity_id
_entity_poly.type
_entity_poly.pdbx_seq_one_letter_code
_entity_poly.pdbx_strand_id
1 'polypeptide(L)'
;MMEVSSSLDITSKNTYASLIRALCLASQVEEAFELYSEMTRKGVVPELSVFVCLIKGLIEVNKWNEALQLCYSVCHEGVTWQGNRSFDGG
;
A
#
# COMPACT_ATOMS: atom_id res chain seq x y z
N MET A 1 -7.50 -33.56 16.09
CA MET A 1 -8.23 -32.40 15.53
C MET A 1 -7.64 -31.19 16.23
N MET A 2 -6.60 -30.56 15.64
CA MET A 2 -5.83 -29.50 16.29
C MET A 2 -6.27 -28.14 15.75
N GLU A 3 -6.90 -27.39 16.66
CA GLU A 3 -6.90 -25.94 16.85
C GLU A 3 -6.47 -25.07 15.65
N VAL A 4 -7.45 -24.52 14.95
CA VAL A 4 -7.33 -23.58 13.83
C VAL A 4 -7.29 -22.11 14.26
N SER A 5 -6.94 -21.81 15.52
CA SER A 5 -7.19 -20.50 16.14
C SER A 5 -6.00 -19.54 16.21
N SER A 6 -4.90 -19.77 15.49
CA SER A 6 -3.74 -18.84 15.51
C SER A 6 -3.16 -18.46 14.13
N SER A 7 -3.82 -18.82 13.03
CA SER A 7 -3.27 -18.63 11.66
C SER A 7 -3.98 -17.54 10.83
N LEU A 8 -4.96 -16.82 11.39
CA LEU A 8 -5.84 -15.94 10.59
C LEU A 8 -5.22 -14.56 10.29
N ASP A 9 -4.25 -14.10 11.07
CA ASP A 9 -3.73 -12.74 10.96
C ASP A 9 -2.51 -12.62 10.02
N ILE A 10 -1.65 -13.66 9.97
CA ILE A 10 -0.44 -13.65 9.13
C ILE A 10 -0.78 -13.76 7.65
N THR A 11 -1.86 -14.49 7.34
CA THR A 11 -2.26 -14.79 5.97
C THR A 11 -2.79 -13.52 5.32
N SER A 12 -3.62 -12.74 6.01
CA SER A 12 -4.17 -11.50 5.44
C SER A 12 -3.09 -10.50 5.03
N LYS A 13 -2.11 -10.19 5.90
CA LYS A 13 -1.00 -9.27 5.54
C LYS A 13 -0.26 -9.72 4.28
N ASN A 14 0.11 -11.00 4.22
CA ASN A 14 0.86 -11.55 3.09
C ASN A 14 0.00 -11.66 1.83
N THR A 15 -1.30 -11.92 1.96
CA THR A 15 -2.25 -11.93 0.84
C THR A 15 -2.44 -10.53 0.26
N TYR A 16 -2.67 -9.52 1.10
CA TYR A 16 -2.72 -8.11 0.67
C TYR A 16 -1.42 -7.71 -0.01
N ALA A 17 -0.27 -8.02 0.58
CA ALA A 17 1.02 -7.70 -0.01
C ALA A 17 1.24 -8.39 -1.37
N SER A 18 0.82 -9.65 -1.51
CA SER A 18 0.94 -10.39 -2.78
C SER A 18 0.00 -9.85 -3.85
N LEU A 19 -1.25 -9.51 -3.49
CA LEU A 19 -2.22 -8.89 -4.40
C LEU A 19 -1.75 -7.52 -4.88
N ILE A 20 -1.29 -6.67 -3.95
CA ILE A 20 -0.78 -5.34 -4.31
C ILE A 20 0.45 -5.45 -5.21
N ARG A 21 1.38 -6.39 -4.93
CA ARG A 21 2.51 -6.66 -5.83
C ARG A 21 2.03 -7.09 -7.22
N ALA A 22 1.06 -8.01 -7.30
CA ALA A 22 0.53 -8.48 -8.57
C ALA A 22 -0.14 -7.35 -9.37
N LEU A 23 -0.92 -6.49 -8.72
CA LEU A 23 -1.58 -5.34 -9.33
C LEU A 23 -0.57 -4.29 -9.80
N CYS A 24 0.48 -4.01 -9.01
CA CYS A 24 1.57 -3.14 -9.46
C CYS A 24 2.30 -3.72 -10.68
N LEU A 25 2.53 -5.03 -10.74
CA LEU A 25 3.12 -5.68 -11.93
C LEU A 25 2.18 -5.62 -13.15
N ALA A 26 0.86 -5.58 -12.92
CA ALA A 26 -0.15 -5.39 -13.95
C ALA A 26 -0.35 -3.89 -14.31
N SER A 27 0.43 -2.97 -13.75
CA SER A 27 0.26 -1.52 -13.87
C SER A 27 -1.12 -1.01 -13.40
N GLN A 28 -1.84 -1.80 -12.60
CA GLN A 28 -3.13 -1.47 -11.99
C GLN A 28 -2.90 -0.75 -10.64
N VAL A 29 -2.29 0.43 -10.72
CA VAL A 29 -1.85 1.20 -9.55
C VAL A 29 -3.04 1.66 -8.70
N GLU A 30 -4.18 1.99 -9.32
CA GLU A 30 -5.39 2.44 -8.62
C GLU A 30 -5.98 1.36 -7.70
N GLU A 31 -6.18 0.14 -8.22
CA GLU A 31 -6.64 -1.02 -7.45
C GLU A 31 -5.65 -1.41 -6.34
N ALA A 32 -4.35 -1.26 -6.62
CA ALA A 32 -3.30 -1.47 -5.62
C ALA A 32 -3.44 -0.49 -4.43
N PHE A 33 -3.81 0.77 -4.70
CA PHE A 33 -4.07 1.77 -3.67
C PHE A 33 -5.37 1.52 -2.89
N GLU A 34 -6.43 1.04 -3.53
CA GLU A 34 -7.66 0.66 -2.84
C GLU A 34 -7.41 -0.49 -1.85
N LEU A 35 -6.68 -1.51 -2.27
CA LEU A 35 -6.25 -2.63 -1.40
C LEU A 35 -5.36 -2.16 -0.26
N TYR A 36 -4.43 -1.25 -0.53
CA TYR A 36 -3.58 -0.63 0.50
C TYR A 36 -4.41 0.16 1.53
N SER A 37 -5.39 0.95 1.06
CA SER A 37 -6.30 1.72 1.92
C SER A 37 -7.14 0.78 2.79
N GLU A 38 -7.66 -0.31 2.21
CA GLU A 38 -8.40 -1.31 2.98
C GLU A 38 -7.51 -2.01 4.03
N MET A 39 -6.27 -2.36 3.66
CA MET A 39 -5.29 -2.96 4.57
C MET A 39 -5.03 -2.05 5.78
N THR A 40 -4.84 -0.75 5.51
CA THR A 40 -4.64 0.28 6.54
C THR A 40 -5.89 0.47 7.40
N ARG A 41 -7.09 0.49 6.79
CA ARG A 41 -8.38 0.59 7.48
C ARG A 41 -8.64 -0.60 8.41
N LYS A 42 -8.17 -1.78 8.04
CA LYS A 42 -8.22 -2.99 8.87
C LYS A 42 -7.14 -3.02 9.97
N GLY A 43 -6.30 -1.99 10.06
CA GLY A 43 -5.21 -1.92 11.04
C GLY A 43 -4.03 -2.83 10.70
N VAL A 44 -3.98 -3.38 9.48
CA VAL A 44 -2.89 -4.25 9.04
C VAL A 44 -1.77 -3.39 8.52
N VAL A 45 -0.58 -3.51 9.11
CA VAL A 45 0.57 -2.68 8.74
C VAL A 45 1.18 -3.17 7.41
N PRO A 46 1.15 -2.35 6.36
CA PRO A 46 1.77 -2.68 5.07
C PRO A 46 3.28 -2.84 5.19
N GLU A 47 3.82 -3.81 4.46
CA GLU A 47 5.27 -4.06 4.43
C GLU A 47 5.97 -3.08 3.48
N LEU A 48 7.25 -2.77 3.76
CA LEU A 48 8.09 -1.93 2.88
C LEU A 48 8.00 -2.32 1.40
N SER A 49 7.95 -3.63 1.11
CA SER A 49 7.83 -4.16 -0.24
C SER A 49 6.58 -3.68 -0.98
N VAL A 50 5.47 -3.45 -0.27
CA VAL A 50 4.21 -2.93 -0.83
C VAL A 50 4.41 -1.48 -1.26
N PHE A 51 5.03 -0.67 -0.41
CA PHE A 51 5.33 0.72 -0.71
C PHE A 51 6.27 0.86 -1.91
N VAL A 52 7.32 0.04 -1.98
CA VAL A 52 8.24 0.05 -3.13
C VAL A 52 7.50 -0.25 -4.44
N CYS A 53 6.54 -1.18 -4.42
CA CYS A 53 5.70 -1.46 -5.58
C CYS A 53 4.77 -0.29 -5.95
N LEU A 54 4.12 0.34 -4.97
CA LEU A 54 3.25 1.50 -5.20
C LEU A 54 4.05 2.70 -5.74
N ILE A 55 5.24 2.98 -5.21
CA ILE A 55 6.14 4.05 -5.69
C ILE A 55 6.53 3.79 -7.15
N LYS A 56 6.91 2.54 -7.48
CA LYS A 56 7.23 2.17 -8.86
C LYS A 56 6.05 2.37 -9.81
N GLY A 57 4.87 1.88 -9.42
CA GLY A 57 3.66 2.06 -10.20
C GLY A 57 3.33 3.54 -10.44
N LEU A 58 3.44 4.37 -9.39
CA LEU A 58 3.22 5.82 -9.49
C LEU A 58 4.21 6.51 -10.44
N ILE A 59 5.48 6.07 -10.46
CA ILE A 59 6.49 6.56 -11.39
C ILE A 59 6.10 6.20 -12.84
N GLU A 60 5.62 4.97 -13.07
CA GLU A 60 5.20 4.51 -14.41
C GLU A 60 3.99 5.27 -14.96
N VAL A 61 3.05 5.65 -14.09
CA VAL A 61 1.90 6.51 -14.47
C VAL A 61 2.22 8.02 -14.41
N ASN A 62 3.51 8.38 -14.30
CA ASN A 62 4.01 9.75 -14.27
C ASN A 62 3.48 10.62 -13.11
N LYS A 63 3.04 9.98 -12.01
CA LYS A 63 2.57 10.60 -10.76
C LYS A 63 3.70 10.77 -9.75
N TRP A 64 4.73 11.51 -10.15
CA TRP A 64 5.96 11.69 -9.37
C TRP A 64 5.75 12.34 -7.99
N ASN A 65 4.82 13.30 -7.87
CA ASN A 65 4.52 13.94 -6.59
C ASN A 65 3.92 12.98 -5.57
N GLU A 66 2.98 12.12 -5.99
CA GLU A 66 2.40 11.08 -5.14
C GLU A 66 3.46 10.06 -4.73
N ALA A 67 4.36 9.69 -5.66
CA ALA A 67 5.46 8.75 -5.41
C ALA A 67 6.43 9.31 -4.34
N LEU A 68 6.78 10.59 -4.45
CA LEU A 68 7.63 11.27 -3.49
C LEU A 68 6.96 11.40 -2.12
N GLN A 69 5.69 11.80 -2.07
CA GLN A 69 4.94 11.86 -0.82
C GLN A 69 4.89 10.50 -0.12
N LEU A 70 4.62 9.42 -0.86
CA LEU A 70 4.60 8.06 -0.31
C LEU A 70 5.99 7.66 0.22
N CYS A 71 7.06 8.00 -0.52
CA CYS A 71 8.44 7.72 -0.11
C CYS A 71 8.84 8.50 1.15
N TYR A 72 8.49 9.79 1.24
CA TYR A 72 8.72 10.59 2.44
C TYR A 72 7.92 10.07 3.63
N SER A 73 6.64 9.71 3.45
CA SER A 73 5.83 9.10 4.50
C SER A 73 6.44 7.81 5.02
N VAL A 74 7.03 6.97 4.17
CA VAL A 74 7.68 5.71 4.58
C VAL A 74 9.02 5.95 5.31
N CYS A 75 9.77 6.96 4.91
CA CYS A 75 11.08 7.28 5.48
C CYS A 75 11.00 8.07 6.80
N HIS A 76 10.01 8.95 6.94
CA HIS A 76 9.94 9.93 8.02
C HIS A 76 8.95 9.54 9.13
N GLU A 77 7.97 8.69 8.82
CA GLU A 77 7.02 8.16 9.80
C GLU A 77 6.87 6.65 9.60
N GLY A 78 6.88 5.90 10.69
CA GLY A 78 6.31 4.55 10.66
C GLY A 78 4.80 4.66 10.39
N VAL A 79 4.41 4.71 9.11
CA VAL A 79 3.06 4.55 8.57
C VAL A 79 2.01 5.56 9.08
N THR A 80 1.89 6.71 8.42
CA THR A 80 0.73 7.61 8.50
C THR A 80 0.40 8.26 7.13
N TRP A 81 0.26 7.46 6.07
CA TRP A 81 -0.28 7.99 4.80
C TRP A 81 -1.78 8.25 4.94
N GLN A 82 -2.15 9.46 5.37
CA GLN A 82 -3.51 9.96 5.23
C GLN A 82 -3.67 10.49 3.80
N GLY A 83 -3.98 9.59 2.88
CA GLY A 83 -4.50 9.95 1.57
C GLY A 83 -5.85 10.64 1.72
N ASN A 84 -5.83 11.95 1.95
CA ASN A 84 -6.76 12.93 1.40
C ASN A 84 -6.34 14.34 1.87
N ARG A 85 -5.64 15.08 1.02
CA ARG A 85 -5.71 16.54 1.07
C ARG A 85 -5.65 17.08 -0.34
N SER A 86 -6.81 17.04 -1.00
CA SER A 86 -7.17 18.02 -2.02
C SER A 86 -6.66 19.38 -1.58
N PHE A 87 -5.89 20.11 -2.40
CA PHE A 87 -5.92 21.57 -2.44
C PHE A 87 -5.22 22.09 -3.70
N ASP A 88 -6.09 22.55 -4.61
CA ASP A 88 -6.03 23.64 -5.58
C ASP A 88 -4.69 24.06 -6.21
N GLY A 89 -4.76 24.23 -7.53
CA GLY A 89 -3.66 24.74 -8.33
C GLY A 89 -3.25 26.16 -7.95
N GLY A 90 -1.98 26.44 -8.22
CA GLY A 90 -1.38 27.77 -8.27
C GLY A 90 -0.15 27.71 -9.14
#